data_AF-A0A7S6N440-F1
#
_entry.id   AF-A0A7S6N440-F1
#
_cell.length_a   1.000
_cell.length_b   1.000
_cell.length_c   1.000
_cell.angle_alpha   90.00
_cell.angle_beta   90.00
_cell.angle_gamma   90.00
#
_symmetry.space_group_name_H-M   'P 1'
#
loop_
_entity.id
_entity.type
_entity.pdbx_description
1 polymer ?
#
loop_
_entity_poly.entity_id
_entity_poly.type
_entity_poly.pdbx_seq_one_letter_code
_entity_poly.pdbx_strand_id
1 'polypeptide(L)'
;MIGAGPVVAPGWDEWCRAQGLDPAEVRLVLGRYRAYRLYYESGRRGEPLPLENWFTFYRMETASEVEQNAPTASGCSVDPNARNRGAISRPAEFLQALVRLASQTACNRAP
;
A
#
# COMPACT_ATOMS: atom_id res chain seq x y z
N MET A 1 15.98 38.59 13.64
CA MET A 1 16.29 37.17 13.90
C MET A 1 15.03 36.37 13.64
N ILE A 2 14.91 35.73 12.48
CA ILE A 2 13.76 34.84 12.20
C ILE A 2 14.12 33.50 12.82
N GLY A 3 13.43 33.14 13.90
CA GLY A 3 13.54 31.81 14.49
C GLY A 3 12.97 30.80 13.50
N ALA A 4 13.83 29.90 13.01
CA ALA A 4 13.38 28.69 12.34
C ALA A 4 12.63 27.86 13.39
N GLY A 5 11.29 27.95 13.39
CA GLY A 5 10.45 27.03 14.13
C GLY A 5 10.77 25.59 13.72
N PRO A 6 10.51 24.58 14.58
CA PRO A 6 10.77 23.20 14.23
C PRO A 6 10.05 22.90 12.93
N VAL A 7 10.80 22.55 11.89
CA VAL A 7 10.24 22.04 10.64
C VAL A 7 9.64 20.69 11.02
N VAL A 8 8.36 20.70 11.40
CA VAL A 8 7.58 19.49 11.60
C VAL A 8 7.64 18.79 10.26
N ALA A 9 8.38 17.67 10.21
CA ALA A 9 8.44 16.87 8.99
C ALA A 9 6.99 16.58 8.58
N PRO A 10 6.64 16.75 7.28
CA PRO A 10 5.28 16.56 6.83
C PRO A 10 4.79 15.20 7.30
N GLY A 11 3.56 15.16 7.83
CA GLY A 11 2.90 13.91 8.20
C GLY A 11 2.93 12.95 7.01
N TRP A 12 3.00 11.65 7.26
CA TRP A 12 3.14 10.67 6.18
C TRP A 12 2.02 10.75 5.14
N ASP A 13 0.82 11.16 5.54
CA ASP A 13 -0.31 11.36 4.63
C ASP A 13 -0.10 12.59 3.72
N GLU A 14 0.53 13.65 4.24
CA GLU A 14 0.95 14.80 3.45
C GLU A 14 2.08 14.44 2.49
N TRP A 15 3.04 13.63 2.94
CA TRP A 15 4.08 13.08 2.08
C TRP A 15 3.50 12.22 0.95
N CYS A 16 2.53 11.35 1.24
CA CYS A 16 1.84 10.56 0.22
C CYS A 16 1.18 11.45 -0.84
N ARG A 17 0.43 12.47 -0.41
CA ARG A 17 -0.21 13.41 -1.35
C ARG A 17 0.82 14.17 -2.19
N ALA A 18 1.95 14.58 -1.61
CA ALA A 18 3.05 15.21 -2.34
C ALA A 18 3.68 14.29 -3.40
N GLN A 19 3.61 12.97 -3.21
CA GLN A 19 4.02 11.97 -4.20
C GLN A 19 2.90 11.58 -5.18
N GLY A 20 1.73 12.22 -5.10
CA GLY A 20 0.56 11.86 -5.92
C GLY A 20 -0.01 10.48 -5.57
N LEU A 21 0.23 10.00 -4.34
CA LEU A 21 -0.31 8.74 -3.83
C LEU A 21 -1.55 9.02 -2.99
N ASP A 22 -2.54 8.14 -3.05
CA ASP A 22 -3.70 8.19 -2.16
C ASP A 22 -3.36 7.59 -0.78
N PRO A 23 -3.38 8.37 0.32
CA PRO A 23 -3.11 7.83 1.66
C PRO A 23 -4.08 6.73 2.09
N ALA A 24 -5.33 6.74 1.59
CA ALA A 24 -6.31 5.71 1.92
C ALA A 24 -5.94 4.37 1.27
N GLU A 25 -5.52 4.38 0.01
CA GLU A 25 -4.97 3.21 -0.67
C GLU A 25 -3.74 2.64 0.05
N VAL A 26 -2.79 3.48 0.45
CA VAL A 26 -1.58 3.04 1.20
C VAL A 26 -1.97 2.35 2.52
N ARG A 27 -2.95 2.90 3.26
CA ARG A 27 -3.49 2.27 4.48
C ARG A 27 -4.13 0.92 4.19
N LEU A 28 -4.94 0.84 3.15
CA LEU A 28 -5.63 -0.39 2.74
C LEU A 28 -4.62 -1.50 2.44
N VAL A 29 -3.59 -1.20 1.62
CA VAL A 29 -2.55 -2.17 1.25
C VAL A 29 -1.73 -2.61 2.46
N LEU A 30 -1.37 -1.69 3.37
CA LEU A 30 -0.71 -2.08 4.62
C LEU A 30 -1.60 -2.96 5.50
N GLY A 31 -2.91 -2.72 5.52
CA GLY A 31 -3.89 -3.57 6.19
C GLY A 31 -3.89 -5.00 5.65
N ARG A 32 -3.84 -5.17 4.32
CA ARG A 32 -3.71 -6.48 3.66
C ARG A 32 -2.43 -7.20 4.07
N TYR A 33 -1.30 -6.49 4.12
CA TYR A 33 -0.03 -7.06 4.59
C TYR A 33 -0.12 -7.56 6.04
N ARG A 34 -0.74 -6.77 6.94
CA ARG A 34 -0.92 -7.17 8.34
C ARG A 34 -1.80 -8.40 8.48
N ALA A 35 -2.89 -8.48 7.73
CA ALA A 35 -3.75 -9.66 7.71
C ALA A 35 -3.00 -10.90 7.19
N TYR A 36 -2.21 -10.75 6.13
CA TYR A 36 -1.31 -11.80 5.62
C TYR A 36 -0.34 -12.28 6.71
N ARG A 37 0.35 -11.37 7.39
CA ARG A 37 1.27 -11.73 8.48
C ARG A 37 0.57 -12.49 9.59
N LEU A 38 -0.56 -11.96 10.07
CA LEU A 38 -1.34 -12.58 11.14
C LEU A 38 -1.78 -14.01 10.77
N TYR A 39 -2.16 -14.23 9.51
CA TYR A 39 -2.52 -15.56 9.02
C TYR A 39 -1.36 -16.56 9.10
N TYR A 40 -0.14 -16.15 8.72
CA TYR A 40 1.05 -17.00 8.83
C TYR A 40 1.48 -17.23 10.27
N GLU A 41 1.47 -16.17 11.09
CA GLU A 41 1.85 -16.19 12.50
C GLU A 41 0.88 -17.07 13.34
N SER A 42 -0.43 -17.00 13.07
CA SER A 42 -1.45 -17.81 13.76
C SER A 42 -1.50 -19.26 13.27
N GLY A 43 -1.17 -19.52 12.00
CA GLY A 43 -1.32 -20.82 11.37
C GLY A 43 -0.11 -21.76 11.47
N ARG A 44 1.01 -21.33 12.08
CA ARG A 44 2.32 -22.03 12.06
C ARG A 44 2.76 -22.44 10.65
N ARG A 45 2.39 -21.68 9.61
CA ARG A 45 2.65 -21.99 8.19
C ARG A 45 4.04 -21.55 7.71
N GLY A 46 4.96 -21.33 8.65
CA GLY A 46 6.30 -20.79 8.38
C GLY A 46 6.37 -19.28 8.61
N GLU A 47 7.52 -18.72 8.21
CA GLU A 47 7.81 -17.30 8.41
C GLU A 47 7.13 -16.45 7.32
N PRO A 48 6.37 -15.39 7.69
CA PRO A 48 5.76 -14.51 6.72
C PRO A 48 6.83 -13.75 5.92
N LEU A 49 6.53 -13.47 4.64
CA LEU A 49 7.41 -12.66 3.81
C LEU A 49 7.63 -11.25 4.39
N PRO A 50 8.85 -10.69 4.25
CA PRO A 50 9.08 -9.28 4.54
C PRO A 50 8.26 -8.39 3.60
N LEU A 51 7.95 -7.17 4.06
CA LEU A 51 7.03 -6.25 3.39
C LEU A 51 7.38 -6.02 1.90
N GLU A 52 8.66 -5.83 1.57
CA GLU A 52 9.12 -5.60 0.20
C GLU A 52 8.84 -6.80 -0.73
N ASN A 53 9.16 -8.02 -0.27
CA ASN A 53 8.93 -9.25 -1.03
C ASN A 53 7.43 -9.53 -1.19
N TRP A 54 6.67 -9.35 -0.11
CA TRP A 54 5.21 -9.46 -0.15
C TRP A 54 4.60 -8.42 -1.11
N PHE A 55 5.08 -7.18 -1.08
CA PHE A 55 4.60 -6.12 -1.96
C PHE A 55 4.89 -6.42 -3.44
N THR A 56 6.05 -6.99 -3.72
CA THR A 56 6.41 -7.45 -5.07
C THR A 56 5.44 -8.54 -5.56
N PHE A 57 5.16 -9.53 -4.73
CA PHE A 57 4.18 -10.58 -5.03
C PHE A 57 2.77 -10.01 -5.22
N TYR A 58 2.34 -9.14 -4.31
CA TYR A 58 1.04 -8.47 -4.38
C TYR A 58 0.84 -7.71 -5.71
N ARG A 59 1.88 -7.02 -6.18
CA ARG A 59 1.84 -6.32 -7.47
C ARG A 59 1.74 -7.27 -8.66
N MET A 60 2.44 -8.41 -8.62
CA MET A 60 2.35 -9.42 -9.67
C MET A 60 0.93 -10.00 -9.75
N GLU A 61 0.35 -10.39 -8.61
CA GLU A 61 -1.03 -10.90 -8.54
C GLU A 61 -2.04 -9.86 -9.05
N THR A 62 -1.93 -8.61 -8.57
CA THR A 62 -2.83 -7.52 -8.99
C THR A 62 -2.72 -7.26 -10.50
N ALA A 63 -1.52 -7.37 -11.08
CA ALA A 63 -1.32 -7.22 -12.52
C ALA A 63 -1.95 -8.38 -13.32
N SER A 64 -1.82 -9.61 -12.82
CA SER A 64 -2.47 -10.79 -13.41
C SER A 64 -4.00 -10.71 -13.36
N GLU A 65 -4.58 -10.23 -12.27
CA GLU A 65 -6.04 -10.03 -12.16
C GLU A 65 -6.56 -9.00 -13.18
N VAL A 66 -5.79 -7.94 -13.44
CA VAL A 66 -6.11 -6.92 -14.45
C VAL A 66 -6.04 -7.49 -15.86
N GLU A 67 -5.02 -8.31 -16.15
CA GLU A 67 -4.87 -8.98 -17.46
C GLU A 67 -6.01 -9.97 -17.72
N GLN A 68 -6.46 -10.70 -16.69
CA GLN A 68 -7.58 -11.64 -16.78
C GLN A 68 -8.96 -10.96 -16.85
N ASN A 69 -9.10 -9.73 -16.34
CA ASN A 69 -10.33 -8.93 -16.45
C ASN A 69 -10.31 -7.97 -17.65
N ALA A 70 -9.28 -8.02 -18.50
CA ALA A 70 -9.27 -7.28 -19.75
C ALA A 70 -10.49 -7.73 -20.59
N PRO A 71 -11.36 -6.80 -21.01
CA PRO A 71 -12.64 -7.17 -21.59
C PRO A 71 -12.42 -7.92 -22.90
N THR A 72 -12.73 -9.22 -22.90
CA THR A 72 -13.23 -9.87 -24.12
C THR A 72 -14.49 -9.11 -24.51
N ALA A 73 -14.46 -8.47 -25.68
CA ALA A 73 -15.53 -7.63 -26.19
C ALA A 73 -16.90 -8.34 -26.11
N SER A 74 -17.69 -8.07 -25.06
CA SER A 74 -19.14 -8.24 -25.02
C SER A 74 -19.74 -7.60 -23.76
N GLY A 75 -20.32 -6.42 -23.98
CA GLY A 75 -21.43 -5.79 -23.23
C GLY A 75 -21.80 -6.31 -21.85
N CYS A 76 -21.15 -5.80 -20.81
CA CYS A 76 -21.78 -5.50 -19.52
C CYS A 76 -21.15 -4.20 -19.02
N SER A 77 -21.97 -3.19 -18.77
CA SER A 77 -21.56 -1.88 -18.26
C SER A 77 -21.05 -2.04 -16.83
N VAL A 78 -19.78 -2.42 -16.69
CA VAL A 78 -19.09 -2.41 -15.41
C VAL A 78 -18.71 -0.95 -15.16
N ASP A 79 -19.17 -0.41 -14.04
CA ASP A 79 -18.83 0.96 -13.62
C ASP A 79 -17.30 1.14 -13.67
N PRO A 80 -16.78 2.04 -14.55
CA PRO A 80 -15.34 2.19 -14.73
C PRO A 80 -14.64 2.86 -13.55
N ASN A 81 -15.39 3.30 -12.54
CA ASN A 81 -14.90 4.06 -11.40
C ASN A 81 -14.80 3.22 -10.10
N ALA A 82 -15.43 2.04 -10.06
CA ALA A 82 -15.47 1.19 -8.87
C ALA A 82 -14.33 0.16 -8.77
N ARG A 83 -13.53 0.00 -9.84
CA ARG A 83 -12.42 -0.95 -9.85
C ARG A 83 -11.10 -0.19 -9.89
N ASN A 84 -10.29 -0.47 -8.88
CA ASN A 84 -8.88 -0.15 -8.77
C ASN A 84 -8.18 -0.45 -10.10
N ARG A 85 -8.14 0.53 -11.01
CA ARG A 85 -7.40 0.52 -12.28
C ARG A 85 -5.95 0.79 -11.90
N GLY A 86 -5.25 -0.17 -11.31
CA GLY A 86 -4.75 -1.31 -12.06
C GLY A 86 -3.25 -1.04 -12.24
N ALA A 87 -2.45 -1.76 -11.46
CA ALA A 87 -1.03 -1.51 -11.20
C ALA A 87 -0.73 -0.20 -10.44
N ILE A 88 -0.15 -0.36 -9.24
CA ILE A 88 0.52 0.72 -8.53
C ILE A 88 1.56 1.34 -9.48
N SER A 89 1.26 2.55 -9.98
CA SER A 89 2.02 3.17 -11.07
C SER A 89 3.39 3.67 -10.62
N ARG A 90 3.55 3.90 -9.32
CA ARG A 90 4.77 4.41 -8.66
C ARG A 90 5.21 3.47 -7.55
N PRO A 91 5.73 2.27 -7.89
CA PRO A 91 5.90 1.21 -6.91
C PRO A 91 6.98 1.51 -5.87
N ALA A 92 8.04 2.23 -6.24
CA ALA A 92 9.10 2.58 -5.31
C ALA A 92 8.59 3.58 -4.26
N GLU A 93 7.87 4.61 -4.70
CA GLU A 93 7.28 5.64 -3.84
C GLU A 93 6.17 5.05 -2.97
N PHE A 94 5.38 4.14 -3.51
CA PHE A 94 4.36 3.42 -2.75
C PHE A 94 4.96 2.52 -1.68
N LEU A 95 6.04 1.79 -2.00
CA LEU A 95 6.76 1.00 -1.00
C LEU A 95 7.35 1.89 0.11
N GLN A 96 7.93 3.04 -0.25
CA GLN A 96 8.39 4.03 0.74
C GLN A 96 7.24 4.53 1.63
N ALA A 97 6.05 4.77 1.05
CA ALA A 97 4.85 5.13 1.80
C ALA A 97 4.47 4.05 2.83
N LEU A 98 4.48 2.78 2.39
CA LEU A 98 4.18 1.62 3.25
C LEU A 98 5.17 1.49 4.40
N VAL A 99 6.48 1.62 4.12
CA VAL A 99 7.54 1.57 5.14
C VAL A 99 7.37 2.69 6.16
N ARG A 100 7.17 3.94 5.70
CA ARG A 100 6.94 5.09 6.59
C ARG A 100 5.73 4.89 7.49
N LEU A 101 4.62 4.41 6.94
CA LEU A 101 3.39 4.16 7.72
C LEU A 101 3.59 3.01 8.72
N ALA A 102 4.30 1.95 8.33
CA ALA A 102 4.62 0.82 9.21
C ALA A 102 5.49 1.26 10.40
N SER A 103 6.55 2.03 10.15
CA SER A 103 7.45 2.54 11.20
C SER A 103 6.74 3.47 12.19
N GLN A 104 5.87 4.37 11.72
CA GLN A 104 5.09 5.23 12.62
C GLN A 104 4.07 4.45 13.45
N THR A 105 3.44 3.42 12.88
CA THR A 105 2.52 2.59 13.66
C THR A 105 3.25 1.80 14.74
N ALA A 106 4.48 1.35 14.48
CA ALA A 106 5.31 0.69 15.49
C ALA A 106 5.73 1.67 16.61
N CYS A 107 6.10 2.91 16.25
CA CYS A 107 6.48 3.95 17.21
C CYS A 107 5.29 4.39 18.09
N ASN A 108 4.09 4.54 17.52
CA ASN A 108 2.88 4.92 18.26
C ASN A 108 2.31 3.79 19.14
N ARG A 109 2.85 2.57 19.05
CA ARG A 109 2.44 1.41 19.85
C ARG A 109 3.41 1.09 20.99
N ALA A 110 4.46 1.89 21.18
CA ALA A 110 5.31 1.81 22.36
C ALA A 110 4.54 2.38 23.58
N PRO A 111 4.55 1.66 24.73
CA PRO A 111 3.80 2.05 25.93
C PRO A 111 4.31 3.34 26.58
#